data_AF-A0A7S2C1V2-F1
#
_entry.id   AF-A0A7S2C1V2-F1
#
_cell.length_a   1.000
_cell.length_b   1.000
_cell.length_c   1.000
_cell.angle_alpha   90.00
_cell.angle_beta   90.00
_cell.angle_gamma   90.00
#
_symmetry.space_group_name_H-M   'P 1'
#
loop_
_entity.id
_entity.type
_entity.pdbx_description
1 polymer ?
#
loop_
_entity_poly.entity_id
_entity_poly.type
_entity_poly.pdbx_seq_one_letter_code
_entity_poly.pdbx_strand_id
1 'polypeptide(L)'
;LGRLDSFLATRLAEIRLDHADRSLVVQDLSDRALVFAFGMDPKSDKDKRFAVALIFDAIETEPTVWDWARRNLSDISGVVVKRAPIKGMPRMDQKTWEKYHGKYSHVKDVTRITVECTTVAAVFEAVSAMLNDDEIDVLDLKNRLDSTKFNSEDFGGYLD
;
A
#
# COMPACT_ATOMS: atom_id res chain seq x y z
N LEU A 1 27.41 4.20 -12.96
CA LEU A 1 26.16 3.57 -12.51
C LEU A 1 26.41 2.67 -11.29
N GLY A 2 27.27 1.64 -11.36
CA GLY A 2 27.47 0.68 -10.24
C GLY A 2 28.13 1.13 -8.91
N ARG A 3 28.26 2.42 -8.59
CA ARG A 3 28.69 2.90 -7.25
C ARG A 3 27.66 3.78 -6.54
N LEU A 4 26.75 4.43 -7.28
CA LEU A 4 25.61 5.11 -6.67
C LEU A 4 24.56 4.11 -6.18
N ASP A 5 24.39 3.01 -6.93
CA ASP A 5 23.40 1.97 -6.61
C ASP A 5 23.69 1.28 -5.27
N SER A 6 24.96 1.02 -4.92
CA SER A 6 25.29 0.35 -3.65
C SER A 6 25.11 1.25 -2.43
N PHE A 7 25.44 2.55 -2.56
CA PHE A 7 25.30 3.53 -1.48
C PHE A 7 23.83 3.80 -1.18
N LEU A 8 23.01 3.95 -2.23
CA LEU A 8 21.57 4.19 -2.09
C LEU A 8 20.81 2.94 -1.62
N ALA A 9 21.18 1.74 -2.09
CA ALA A 9 20.64 0.49 -1.56
C ALA A 9 20.96 0.30 -0.07
N THR A 10 22.16 0.70 0.37
CA THR A 10 22.55 0.66 1.78
C THR A 10 21.70 1.62 2.63
N ARG A 11 21.43 2.84 2.14
CA ARG A 11 20.53 3.81 2.80
C ARG A 11 19.09 3.33 2.91
N LEU A 12 18.54 2.67 1.89
CA LEU A 12 17.21 2.05 1.98
C LEU A 12 17.20 0.85 2.95
N ALA A 13 18.32 0.11 3.07
CA ALA A 13 18.46 -0.95 4.06
C ALA A 13 18.64 -0.44 5.49
N GLU A 14 19.09 0.81 5.68
CA GLU A 14 19.20 1.49 6.97
C GLU A 14 17.85 2.00 7.52
N ILE A 15 16.82 2.12 6.66
CA ILE A 15 15.44 2.34 7.10
C ILE A 15 14.98 1.08 7.83
N ARG A 16 15.23 1.05 9.15
CA ARG A 16 14.74 0.01 10.05
C ARG A 16 13.27 0.25 10.32
N LEU A 17 12.42 -0.28 9.46
CA LEU A 17 11.06 -0.58 9.86
C LEU A 17 11.09 -1.92 10.59
N ASP A 18 10.58 -1.95 11.83
CA ASP A 18 10.27 -3.22 12.47
C ASP A 18 9.30 -3.94 11.54
N HIS A 19 9.78 -4.99 10.89
CA HIS A 19 8.98 -5.80 9.99
C HIS A 19 7.96 -6.56 10.83
N ALA A 20 6.83 -5.93 11.13
CA ALA A 20 5.65 -6.66 11.58
C ALA A 20 5.38 -7.76 10.55
N ASP A 21 5.11 -8.99 11.01
CA ASP A 21 4.72 -10.05 10.09
C ASP A 21 3.54 -9.53 9.26
N ARG A 22 3.77 -9.43 7.96
CA ARG A 22 2.81 -8.87 7.00
C ARG A 22 1.46 -9.60 7.04
N SER A 23 1.46 -10.86 7.50
CA SER A 23 0.24 -11.63 7.72
C SER A 23 -0.66 -11.02 8.80
N LEU A 24 -0.09 -10.26 9.74
CA LEU A 24 -0.78 -9.62 10.86
C LEU A 24 -1.38 -8.26 10.51
N VAL A 25 -0.81 -7.55 9.52
CA VAL A 25 -1.42 -6.31 9.02
C VAL A 25 -2.68 -6.69 8.24
N VAL A 26 -3.84 -6.35 8.79
CA VAL A 26 -5.17 -6.58 8.22
C VAL A 26 -5.94 -5.27 8.18
N GLN A 27 -6.96 -5.21 7.33
CA GLN A 27 -7.90 -4.09 7.27
C GLN A 27 -8.94 -4.23 8.36
N ASP A 28 -9.08 -3.18 9.16
CA ASP A 28 -10.26 -2.96 9.98
C ASP A 28 -11.31 -2.15 9.21
N LEU A 29 -12.56 -2.30 9.62
CA LEU A 29 -13.70 -1.58 9.05
C LEU A 29 -14.16 -0.53 10.04
N SER A 30 -14.53 0.65 9.54
CA SER A 30 -15.20 1.65 10.37
C SER A 30 -16.54 1.13 10.88
N ASP A 31 -17.01 1.66 12.01
CA ASP A 31 -18.34 1.34 12.54
C ASP A 31 -19.44 1.63 11.51
N ARG A 32 -19.27 2.68 10.70
CA ARG A 32 -20.22 3.04 9.65
C ARG A 32 -20.26 2.01 8.53
N ALA A 33 -19.11 1.52 8.08
CA ALA A 33 -19.04 0.47 7.07
C ALA A 33 -19.58 -0.86 7.59
N LEU A 34 -19.35 -1.18 8.87
CA LEU A 34 -19.93 -2.35 9.53
C LEU A 34 -21.46 -2.28 9.54
N VAL A 35 -22.03 -1.16 10.00
CA VAL A 35 -23.49 -0.96 10.02
C VAL A 35 -24.07 -0.98 8.60
N PHE A 36 -23.40 -0.35 7.63
CA PHE A 36 -23.84 -0.33 6.24
C PHE A 36 -23.91 -1.73 5.62
N ALA A 37 -22.86 -2.54 5.80
CA ALA A 37 -22.75 -3.82 5.11
C ALA A 37 -23.39 -4.99 5.87
N PHE A 38 -23.35 -4.98 7.19
CA PHE A 38 -23.80 -6.10 8.03
C PHE A 38 -25.03 -5.76 8.88
N GLY A 39 -25.31 -4.49 9.18
CA GLY A 39 -26.36 -4.11 10.11
C GLY A 39 -26.13 -4.75 11.49
N MET A 40 -27.02 -5.65 11.89
CA MET A 40 -26.91 -6.41 13.15
C MET A 40 -26.34 -7.81 12.97
N ASP A 41 -26.05 -8.23 11.73
CA ASP A 41 -25.58 -9.57 11.44
C ASP A 41 -24.13 -9.77 11.91
N PRO A 42 -23.74 -11.01 12.28
CA PRO A 42 -22.36 -11.33 12.58
C PRO A 42 -21.42 -11.00 11.41
N LYS A 43 -20.34 -10.28 11.68
CA LYS A 43 -19.30 -10.01 10.69
C LYS A 43 -18.37 -11.21 10.50
N SER A 44 -18.00 -11.46 9.25
CA SER A 44 -16.93 -12.38 8.89
C SER A 44 -16.09 -11.78 7.77
N ASP A 45 -14.78 -11.86 7.89
CA ASP A 45 -13.86 -11.41 6.84
C ASP A 45 -13.83 -12.33 5.61
N LYS A 46 -14.49 -13.49 5.66
CA LYS A 46 -14.74 -14.35 4.50
C LYS A 46 -16.04 -14.04 3.78
N ASP A 47 -16.88 -13.20 4.37
CA ASP A 47 -18.14 -12.77 3.77
C ASP A 47 -17.87 -11.66 2.73
N LYS A 48 -18.54 -11.75 1.57
CA LYS A 48 -18.43 -10.74 0.52
C LYS A 48 -18.92 -9.36 0.98
N ARG A 49 -19.78 -9.30 1.99
CA ARG A 49 -20.18 -8.05 2.65
C ARG A 49 -19.00 -7.30 3.27
N PHE A 50 -17.94 -8.01 3.67
CA PHE A 50 -16.70 -7.37 4.14
C PHE A 50 -16.04 -6.56 3.03
N ALA A 51 -16.03 -7.06 1.79
CA ALA A 51 -15.51 -6.33 0.65
C ALA A 51 -16.35 -5.10 0.30
N VAL A 52 -17.68 -5.20 0.44
CA VAL A 52 -18.60 -4.06 0.29
C VAL A 52 -18.29 -2.99 1.35
N ALA A 53 -18.07 -3.39 2.60
CA ALA A 53 -17.67 -2.49 3.68
C ALA A 53 -16.31 -1.81 3.40
N LEU A 54 -15.32 -2.55 2.89
CA LEU A 54 -14.03 -1.98 2.48
C LEU A 54 -14.18 -0.93 1.38
N ILE A 55 -15.05 -1.15 0.40
CA ILE A 55 -15.31 -0.16 -0.66
C ILE A 55 -15.99 1.08 -0.07
N PHE A 56 -16.91 0.90 0.88
CA PHE A 56 -17.54 2.02 1.57
C PHE A 56 -16.50 2.91 2.27
N ASP A 57 -15.62 2.33 3.09
CA ASP A 57 -14.53 3.06 3.74
C ASP A 57 -13.56 3.67 2.71
N ALA A 58 -13.27 2.96 1.63
CA ALA A 58 -12.40 3.45 0.56
C ALA A 58 -12.95 4.72 -0.12
N ILE A 59 -14.26 4.80 -0.34
CA ILE A 59 -14.90 5.99 -0.94
C ILE A 59 -14.71 7.22 -0.05
N GLU A 60 -14.74 7.05 1.26
CA GLU A 60 -14.56 8.15 2.22
C GLU A 60 -13.07 8.51 2.41
N THR A 61 -12.17 7.52 2.40
CA THR A 61 -10.74 7.72 2.69
C THR A 61 -9.90 8.11 1.48
N GLU A 62 -10.29 7.71 0.27
CA GLU A 62 -9.49 7.95 -0.94
C GLU A 62 -9.18 9.43 -1.22
N PRO A 63 -10.12 10.39 -1.06
CA PRO A 63 -9.81 11.81 -1.23
C PRO A 63 -8.71 12.29 -0.27
N THR A 64 -8.76 11.86 1.00
CA THR A 64 -7.76 12.23 2.01
C THR A 64 -6.38 11.69 1.66
N VAL A 65 -6.30 10.43 1.22
CA VAL A 65 -5.02 9.81 0.78
C VAL A 65 -4.46 10.54 -0.44
N TRP A 66 -5.33 10.91 -1.39
CA TRP A 66 -4.93 11.65 -2.58
C TRP A 66 -4.41 13.05 -2.25
N ASP A 67 -5.12 13.79 -1.39
CA ASP A 67 -4.77 15.16 -1.02
C ASP A 67 -3.48 15.19 -0.18
N TRP A 68 -3.32 14.25 0.75
CA TRP A 68 -2.07 14.06 1.49
C TRP A 68 -0.90 13.82 0.54
N ALA A 69 -1.04 12.89 -0.40
CA ALA A 69 0.04 12.55 -1.33
C ALA A 69 0.41 13.72 -2.23
N ARG A 70 -0.59 14.47 -2.73
CA ARG A 70 -0.33 15.68 -3.50
C ARG A 70 0.46 16.71 -2.70
N ARG A 71 -0.01 17.02 -1.49
CA ARG A 71 0.58 18.05 -0.63
C ARG A 71 2.03 17.72 -0.23
N ASN A 72 2.29 16.45 0.12
CA ASN A 72 3.57 16.07 0.70
C ASN A 72 4.62 15.62 -0.33
N LEU A 73 4.21 15.24 -1.55
CA LEU A 73 5.12 14.61 -2.51
C LEU A 73 5.24 15.36 -3.84
N SER A 74 4.30 16.23 -4.22
CA SER A 74 4.32 16.84 -5.57
C SER A 74 5.44 17.86 -5.79
N ASP A 75 5.99 18.44 -4.71
CA ASP A 75 7.07 19.42 -4.79
C ASP A 75 8.45 18.76 -4.89
N ILE A 76 8.53 17.43 -4.77
CA ILE A 76 9.76 16.67 -4.91
C ILE A 76 10.14 16.59 -6.39
N SER A 77 11.36 17.06 -6.72
CA SER A 77 11.83 17.10 -8.10
C SER A 77 11.89 15.69 -8.72
N GLY A 78 11.18 15.50 -9.83
CA GLY A 78 11.13 14.22 -10.53
C GLY A 78 10.10 13.23 -9.98
N VAL A 79 9.21 13.68 -9.09
CA VAL A 79 8.05 12.91 -8.60
C VAL A 79 6.76 13.34 -9.33
N VAL A 80 5.94 12.35 -9.70
CA VAL A 80 4.58 12.55 -10.20
C VAL A 80 3.62 11.66 -9.42
N VAL A 81 2.71 12.28 -8.67
CA VAL A 81 1.66 11.56 -7.95
C VAL A 81 0.47 11.29 -8.88
N LYS A 82 0.11 10.02 -9.01
CA LYS A 82 -1.01 9.54 -9.84
C LYS A 82 -2.10 8.96 -8.96
N ARG A 83 -3.30 9.53 -9.09
CA ARG A 83 -4.53 9.01 -8.49
C ARG A 83 -4.89 7.68 -9.16
N ALA A 84 -5.23 6.68 -8.37
CA ALA A 84 -5.71 5.40 -8.89
C ALA A 84 -7.18 5.19 -8.49
N PRO A 85 -7.99 4.54 -9.33
CA PRO A 85 -9.35 4.21 -8.95
C PRO A 85 -9.36 3.22 -7.79
N ILE A 86 -10.40 3.34 -6.95
CA ILE A 86 -10.74 2.35 -5.94
C ILE A 86 -10.84 0.98 -6.59
N LYS A 87 -10.26 -0.03 -5.94
CA LYS A 87 -10.24 -1.39 -6.46
C LYS A 87 -11.67 -1.93 -6.57
N GLY A 88 -12.07 -2.27 -7.80
CA GLY A 88 -13.38 -2.87 -8.05
C GLY A 88 -13.49 -4.29 -7.52
N MET A 89 -14.74 -4.69 -7.19
CA MET A 89 -15.06 -5.99 -6.61
C MET A 89 -14.47 -7.20 -7.36
N PRO A 90 -14.55 -7.31 -8.70
CA PRO A 90 -14.02 -8.50 -9.39
C PRO A 90 -12.53 -8.75 -9.13
N ARG A 91 -11.74 -7.68 -9.00
CA ARG A 91 -10.30 -7.76 -8.72
C ARG A 91 -10.02 -8.01 -7.25
N MET A 92 -10.88 -7.55 -6.34
CA MET A 92 -10.81 -7.91 -4.92
C MET A 92 -11.09 -9.41 -4.75
N ASP A 93 -12.18 -9.93 -5.32
CA ASP A 93 -12.55 -11.34 -5.25
C ASP A 93 -11.41 -12.24 -5.74
N GLN A 94 -10.90 -11.96 -6.95
CA GLN A 94 -9.78 -12.70 -7.53
C GLN A 94 -8.58 -12.74 -6.57
N LYS A 95 -8.17 -11.58 -6.06
CA LYS A 95 -7.00 -11.46 -5.18
C LYS A 95 -7.22 -12.17 -3.84
N THR A 96 -8.42 -12.08 -3.29
CA THR A 96 -8.81 -12.75 -2.04
C THR A 96 -8.70 -14.26 -2.15
N TRP A 97 -9.14 -14.84 -3.25
CA TRP A 97 -9.04 -16.29 -3.48
C TRP A 97 -7.61 -16.74 -3.78
N GLU A 98 -6.90 -16.01 -4.65
CA GLU A 98 -5.55 -16.39 -5.09
C GLU A 98 -4.48 -16.20 -4.00
N LYS A 99 -4.63 -15.16 -3.15
CA LYS A 99 -3.53 -14.71 -2.26
C LYS A 99 -3.86 -14.73 -0.78
N TYR A 100 -5.15 -14.71 -0.42
CA TYR A 100 -5.59 -14.47 0.96
C TYR A 100 -6.51 -15.55 1.52
N HIS A 101 -6.58 -16.71 0.86
CA HIS A 101 -7.34 -17.88 1.33
C HIS A 101 -8.80 -17.56 1.69
N GLY A 102 -9.43 -16.67 0.91
CA GLY A 102 -10.82 -16.28 1.10
C GLY A 102 -11.06 -15.13 2.08
N LYS A 103 -10.02 -14.55 2.69
CA LYS A 103 -10.16 -13.47 3.68
C LYS A 103 -10.00 -12.08 3.04
N TYR A 104 -11.10 -11.32 2.98
CA TYR A 104 -11.12 -9.95 2.46
C TYR A 104 -10.37 -8.96 3.33
N SER A 105 -10.25 -9.20 4.64
CA SER A 105 -9.46 -8.40 5.59
C SER A 105 -7.99 -8.24 5.17
N HIS A 106 -7.43 -9.14 4.35
CA HIS A 106 -6.05 -9.02 3.88
C HIS A 106 -5.90 -8.22 2.57
N VAL A 107 -6.99 -7.70 1.98
CA VAL A 107 -6.95 -6.86 0.78
C VAL A 107 -6.57 -5.42 1.16
N LYS A 108 -5.29 -5.09 1.06
CA LYS A 108 -4.71 -3.82 1.53
C LYS A 108 -4.69 -2.67 0.51
N ASP A 109 -5.02 -2.96 -0.74
CA ASP A 109 -4.86 -2.02 -1.85
C ASP A 109 -6.21 -1.58 -2.43
N VAL A 110 -7.23 -1.43 -1.59
CA VAL A 110 -8.56 -0.97 -2.00
C VAL A 110 -8.48 0.50 -2.42
N THR A 111 -8.00 1.35 -1.51
CA THR A 111 -7.50 2.70 -1.78
C THR A 111 -6.01 2.62 -2.10
N ARG A 112 -5.55 3.33 -3.14
CA ARG A 112 -4.13 3.32 -3.53
C ARG A 112 -3.78 4.56 -4.36
N ILE A 113 -2.51 4.93 -4.30
CA ILE A 113 -1.88 5.94 -5.15
C ILE A 113 -0.67 5.31 -5.85
N THR A 114 -0.21 5.94 -6.92
CA THR A 114 1.06 5.60 -7.55
C THR A 114 1.95 6.83 -7.54
N VAL A 115 3.17 6.70 -7.02
CA VAL A 115 4.18 7.74 -7.03
C VAL A 115 5.22 7.36 -8.08
N GLU A 116 5.18 8.01 -9.22
CA GLU A 116 6.15 7.77 -10.29
C GLU A 116 7.37 8.66 -10.07
N CYS A 117 8.56 8.06 -10.08
CA CYS A 117 9.82 8.74 -9.84
C CYS A 117 10.72 8.57 -11.07
N THR A 118 11.32 9.66 -11.54
CA THR A 118 12.23 9.61 -12.71
C THR A 118 13.65 9.14 -12.35
N THR A 119 13.99 9.16 -11.06
CA THR A 119 15.31 8.75 -10.55
C THR A 119 15.18 7.99 -9.22
N VAL A 120 16.21 7.19 -8.88
CA VAL A 120 16.30 6.51 -7.58
C VAL A 120 16.39 7.51 -6.42
N ALA A 121 17.04 8.67 -6.64
CA ALA A 121 17.09 9.73 -5.64
C ALA A 121 15.68 10.27 -5.30
N ALA A 122 14.83 10.47 -6.32
CA ALA A 122 13.44 10.89 -6.11
C ALA A 122 12.62 9.83 -5.35
N VAL A 123 12.86 8.53 -5.60
CA VAL A 123 12.25 7.44 -4.80
C VAL A 123 12.63 7.59 -3.32
N PHE A 124 13.91 7.83 -3.03
CA PHE A 124 14.38 7.99 -1.66
C PHE A 124 13.77 9.21 -0.97
N GLU A 125 13.73 10.37 -1.65
CA GLU A 125 13.11 11.57 -1.11
C GLU A 125 11.62 11.36 -0.82
N ALA A 126 10.89 10.72 -1.75
CA ALA A 126 9.47 10.41 -1.56
C ALA A 126 9.26 9.47 -0.37
N VAL A 127 9.97 8.34 -0.30
CA VAL A 127 9.87 7.38 0.81
C VAL A 127 10.27 8.02 2.15
N SER A 128 11.32 8.85 2.16
CA SER A 128 11.73 9.58 3.37
C SER A 128 10.66 10.56 3.83
N ALA A 129 9.99 11.26 2.91
CA ALA A 129 8.87 12.13 3.25
C ALA A 129 7.73 11.32 3.89
N MET A 130 7.38 10.14 3.35
CA MET A 130 6.34 9.28 3.94
C MET A 130 6.69 8.79 5.34
N LEU A 131 7.95 8.42 5.58
CA LEU A 131 8.39 7.85 6.86
C LEU A 131 8.54 8.88 7.98
N ASN A 132 8.70 10.15 7.64
CA ASN A 132 8.85 11.24 8.60
C ASN A 132 7.56 12.08 8.77
N ASP A 133 6.48 11.69 8.09
CA ASP A 133 5.18 12.34 8.19
C ASP A 133 4.42 11.79 9.42
N ASP A 134 3.78 12.67 10.18
CA ASP A 134 3.05 12.33 11.41
C ASP A 134 1.56 12.07 11.17
N GLU A 135 1.06 12.28 9.95
CA GLU A 135 -0.33 11.99 9.58
C GLU A 135 -0.51 10.54 9.09
N ILE A 136 0.58 9.81 8.81
CA ILE A 136 0.53 8.42 8.34
C ILE A 136 1.46 7.49 9.12
N ASP A 137 0.96 6.28 9.36
CA ASP A 137 1.77 5.18 9.89
C ASP A 137 2.14 4.20 8.76
N VAL A 138 3.44 3.97 8.57
CA VAL A 138 3.92 2.96 7.61
C VAL A 138 3.93 1.59 8.26
N LEU A 139 2.93 0.76 7.92
CA LEU A 139 2.74 -0.57 8.52
C LEU A 139 3.49 -1.71 7.82
N ASP A 140 3.78 -1.58 6.52
CA ASP A 140 4.45 -2.58 5.69
C ASP A 140 5.23 -1.87 4.57
N LEU A 141 6.51 -2.21 4.41
CA LEU A 141 7.33 -1.73 3.30
C LEU A 141 7.93 -2.93 2.56
N LYS A 142 7.74 -2.93 1.24
CA LYS A 142 8.40 -3.87 0.34
C LYS A 142 9.44 -3.11 -0.44
N ASN A 143 10.70 -3.53 -0.29
CA ASN A 143 11.79 -3.01 -1.09
C ASN A 143 12.21 -4.13 -2.06
N ARG A 144 11.72 -4.08 -3.31
CA ARG A 144 12.13 -5.02 -4.35
C ARG A 144 13.32 -4.53 -5.16
N LEU A 145 13.85 -3.35 -4.82
CA LEU A 145 15.11 -2.83 -5.36
C LEU A 145 16.34 -3.45 -4.68
N ASP A 146 16.18 -4.01 -3.48
CA ASP A 146 17.24 -4.71 -2.76
C ASP A 146 17.40 -6.15 -3.28
N SER A 147 18.26 -6.31 -4.29
CA SER A 147 18.59 -7.60 -4.89
C SER A 147 19.26 -8.59 -3.92
N THR A 148 19.72 -8.14 -2.75
CA THR A 148 20.28 -9.04 -1.73
C THR A 148 19.19 -9.73 -0.90
N LYS A 149 17.98 -9.12 -0.85
CA LYS A 149 16.82 -9.62 -0.11
C LYS A 149 15.70 -10.11 -1.02
N PHE A 150 15.73 -9.73 -2.29
CA PHE A 150 14.66 -10.01 -3.24
C PHE A 150 15.20 -10.51 -4.58
N ASN A 151 14.78 -11.71 -4.99
CA ASN A 151 15.02 -12.22 -6.34
C ASN A 151 13.86 -11.82 -7.26
N SER A 152 14.12 -10.88 -8.17
CA SER A 152 13.09 -10.37 -9.09
C SER A 152 12.59 -11.39 -10.10
N GLU A 153 13.39 -12.42 -10.42
CA GLU A 153 13.01 -13.47 -11.40
C GLU A 153 11.78 -14.26 -10.94
N ASP A 154 11.66 -14.50 -9.63
CA ASP A 154 10.52 -15.21 -9.02
C ASP A 154 9.20 -14.44 -9.18
N PHE A 155 9.29 -13.17 -9.59
CA PHE A 155 8.17 -12.26 -9.76
C PHE A 155 8.11 -11.66 -11.17
N GLY A 156 8.71 -12.32 -12.17
CA GLY A 156 8.66 -11.89 -13.57
C GLY A 156 9.50 -10.64 -13.87
N GLY A 157 10.54 -10.38 -13.07
CA GLY A 157 11.48 -9.27 -13.26
C GLY A 157 10.99 -7.92 -12.70
N TYR A 158 9.90 -7.90 -11.94
CA TYR A 158 9.37 -6.65 -11.37
C TYR A 158 10.26 -6.12 -10.25
N LEU A 159 10.54 -4.81 -10.31
CA LEU A 159 11.22 -4.01 -9.31
C LEU A 159 10.26 -2.88 -8.90
N ASP A 160 9.96 -2.76 -7.61
CA ASP A 160 9.04 -1.77 -7.02
C ASP A 160 9.49 -1.34 -5.61
#